data_AF-A0AAJ1YZ83-F1
#
_entry.id   AF-A0AAJ1YZ83-F1
#
_cell.length_a   1.000
_cell.length_b   1.000
_cell.length_c   1.000
_cell.angle_alpha   90.00
_cell.angle_beta   90.00
_cell.angle_gamma   90.00
#
_symmetry.space_group_name_H-M   'P 1'
#
loop_
_entity.id
_entity.type
_entity.pdbx_description
1 polymer ?
#
loop_
_entity_poly.entity_id
_entity_poly.type
_entity_poly.pdbx_seq_one_letter_code
_entity_poly.pdbx_strand_id
1 'polypeptide(L)'
;MIVIGRSIVHPYITSENEPFATEKQQILAIMAGNQEVYAFRTADELIFDLNLRIHIITSALELFQSGLQFRTFQESYCNPEFWQRTPLGGFQLLPNVPPSVAIRDIFKNGKKYGTECATAMIIIFYKALLALYDDQIFNHLFANLLLYTWDYDQDLKLVTKTGGDIVPGDLVYFKNPQVNPASVEWQGENAIYLGNFFFYGHGVGVQTKEQIIYLLNERRIPYAFISAYLTDFITRIDSRLMSQHTSVNNLQTTLKFIPIRDDAIVATVGHTTTIY
;
A
#
# COMPACT_ATOMS: atom_id res chain seq x y z
N MET A 1 4.55 3.66 -19.01
CA MET A 1 4.56 5.03 -19.61
C MET A 1 3.81 6.01 -18.71
N ILE A 2 4.27 7.26 -18.58
CA ILE A 2 3.63 8.29 -17.73
C ILE A 2 3.02 9.39 -18.60
N VAL A 3 1.77 9.76 -18.32
CA VAL A 3 1.03 10.83 -19.00
C VAL A 3 0.54 11.84 -17.97
N ILE A 4 0.77 13.13 -18.23
CA ILE A 4 0.25 14.25 -17.44
C ILE A 4 -0.62 15.12 -18.35
N GLY A 5 -1.91 15.20 -18.04
CA GLY A 5 -2.90 15.82 -18.92
C GLY A 5 -2.95 15.09 -20.26
N ARG A 6 -2.35 15.70 -21.30
CA ARG A 6 -2.23 15.15 -22.65
C ARG A 6 -0.78 14.87 -23.06
N SER A 7 0.18 15.15 -22.17
CA SER A 7 1.61 15.02 -22.47
C SER A 7 2.16 13.71 -21.92
N ILE A 8 2.72 12.90 -22.80
CA ILE A 8 3.60 11.79 -22.45
C ILE A 8 4.93 12.38 -22.02
N VAL A 9 5.39 12.05 -20.83
CA VAL A 9 6.57 12.66 -20.22
C VAL A 9 7.49 11.62 -19.60
N HIS A 10 8.78 11.95 -19.58
CA HIS A 10 9.75 11.27 -18.74
C HIS A 10 10.09 12.17 -17.53
N PRO A 11 9.51 11.90 -16.35
CA PRO A 11 9.78 12.67 -15.15
C PRO A 11 11.10 12.25 -14.50
N TYR A 12 11.79 13.20 -13.88
CA TYR A 12 13.01 12.94 -13.11
C TYR A 12 13.15 13.89 -11.91
N ILE A 13 13.81 13.39 -10.86
CA ILE A 13 14.13 14.13 -9.64
C ILE A 13 15.32 15.05 -9.94
N THR A 14 15.22 16.32 -9.57
CA THR A 14 16.26 17.33 -9.90
C THR A 14 17.23 17.63 -8.78
N SER A 15 16.84 17.35 -7.54
CA SER A 15 17.61 17.69 -6.35
C SER A 15 18.10 16.41 -5.69
N GLU A 16 19.42 16.28 -5.52
CA GLU A 16 19.99 15.17 -4.75
C GLU A 16 19.63 15.25 -3.25
N ASN A 17 19.21 16.44 -2.79
CA ASN A 17 18.75 16.66 -1.41
C ASN A 17 17.26 16.30 -1.21
N GLU A 18 16.56 15.86 -2.27
CA GLU A 18 15.18 15.38 -2.15
C GLU A 18 15.14 14.13 -1.24
N PRO A 19 14.28 14.09 -0.20
CA PRO A 19 14.12 12.89 0.60
C PRO A 19 13.73 11.70 -0.27
N PHE A 20 14.49 10.61 -0.16
CA PHE A 20 14.32 9.39 -0.96
C PHE A 20 14.48 9.63 -2.48
N ALA A 21 15.37 10.55 -2.90
CA ALA A 21 15.60 10.89 -4.30
C ALA A 21 15.85 9.65 -5.19
N THR A 22 16.70 8.73 -4.73
CA THR A 22 17.07 7.51 -5.47
C THR A 22 15.88 6.58 -5.64
N GLU A 23 15.15 6.31 -4.55
CA GLU A 23 13.98 5.43 -4.55
C GLU A 23 12.86 6.02 -5.41
N LYS A 24 12.63 7.34 -5.30
CA LYS A 24 11.69 8.07 -6.16
C LYS A 24 12.07 7.97 -7.63
N GLN A 25 13.34 8.17 -7.98
CA GLN A 25 13.81 8.06 -9.36
C GLN A 25 13.67 6.63 -9.89
N GLN A 26 13.91 5.61 -9.07
CA GLN A 26 13.70 4.21 -9.43
C GLN A 26 12.21 3.91 -9.69
N ILE A 27 11.30 4.38 -8.84
CA ILE A 27 9.85 4.24 -9.05
C ILE A 27 9.44 4.88 -10.37
N LEU A 28 9.88 6.11 -10.65
CA LEU A 28 9.58 6.81 -11.91
C LEU A 28 10.13 6.05 -13.12
N ALA A 29 11.34 5.52 -13.03
CA ALA A 29 11.94 4.71 -14.10
C ALA A 29 11.14 3.43 -14.38
N ILE A 30 10.70 2.72 -13.33
CA ILE A 30 9.85 1.54 -13.44
C ILE A 30 8.51 1.92 -14.10
N MET A 31 7.81 2.93 -13.58
CA MET A 31 6.54 3.40 -14.15
C MET A 31 6.67 3.83 -15.62
N ALA A 32 7.77 4.51 -15.97
CA ALA A 32 8.02 4.92 -17.35
C ALA A 32 8.28 3.72 -18.28
N GLY A 33 9.01 2.70 -17.80
CA GLY A 33 9.38 1.50 -18.55
C GLY A 33 8.30 0.42 -18.64
N ASN A 34 7.32 0.43 -17.72
CA ASN A 34 6.22 -0.53 -17.71
C ASN A 34 5.30 -0.38 -18.93
N GLN A 35 4.65 -1.48 -19.31
CA GLN A 35 3.65 -1.50 -20.40
C GLN A 35 2.36 -0.79 -20.00
N GLU A 36 2.15 -0.57 -18.71
CA GLU A 36 1.03 0.20 -18.16
C GLU A 36 1.14 1.71 -18.46
N VAL A 37 -0.01 2.34 -18.69
CA VAL A 37 -0.15 3.79 -18.77
C VAL A 37 -0.56 4.35 -17.41
N TYR A 38 0.34 5.11 -16.79
CA TYR A 38 0.06 5.88 -15.58
C TYR A 38 -0.38 7.29 -15.99
N ALA A 39 -1.66 7.59 -15.83
CA ALA A 39 -2.25 8.84 -16.26
C ALA A 39 -2.62 9.73 -15.06
N PHE A 40 -2.13 10.96 -15.09
CA PHE A 40 -2.34 12.00 -14.10
C PHE A 40 -2.93 13.24 -14.78
N ARG A 41 -3.76 14.03 -14.09
CA ARG A 41 -4.29 15.29 -14.62
C ARG A 41 -3.28 16.42 -14.50
N THR A 42 -2.49 16.41 -13.43
CA THR A 42 -1.50 17.44 -13.10
C THR A 42 -0.20 16.82 -12.62
N ALA A 43 0.87 17.60 -12.60
CA ALA A 43 2.14 17.20 -11.99
C ALA A 43 1.99 16.89 -10.50
N ASP A 44 1.14 17.64 -9.80
CA ASP A 44 0.89 17.46 -8.36
C ASP A 44 0.27 16.09 -8.05
N GLU A 45 -0.59 15.55 -8.94
CA GLU A 45 -1.13 14.19 -8.78
C GLU A 45 -0.02 13.13 -8.89
N LEU A 46 0.92 13.27 -9.82
CA LEU A 46 2.09 12.38 -9.91
C LEU A 46 3.00 12.53 -8.68
N ILE A 47 3.22 13.75 -8.20
CA ILE A 47 4.03 14.02 -7.01
C ILE A 47 3.38 13.39 -5.76
N PHE A 48 2.05 13.48 -5.64
CA PHE A 48 1.30 12.84 -4.56
C PHE A 48 1.43 11.32 -4.64
N ASP A 49 1.20 10.69 -5.80
CA ASP A 49 1.36 9.24 -6.00
C ASP A 49 2.77 8.77 -5.62
N LEU A 50 3.78 9.49 -6.08
CA LEU A 50 5.18 9.18 -5.82
C LEU A 50 5.52 9.23 -4.32
N ASN A 51 5.10 10.28 -3.61
CA ASN A 51 5.32 10.38 -2.16
C ASN A 51 4.49 9.38 -1.37
N LEU A 52 3.26 9.09 -1.82
CA LEU A 52 2.42 8.05 -1.22
C LEU A 52 3.09 6.68 -1.27
N ARG A 53 3.65 6.30 -2.43
CA ARG A 53 4.40 5.05 -2.57
C ARG A 53 5.58 4.97 -1.61
N ILE A 54 6.36 6.04 -1.49
CA ILE A 54 7.46 6.11 -0.52
C ILE A 54 6.93 5.93 0.90
N HIS A 55 5.86 6.64 1.27
CA HIS A 55 5.30 6.54 2.62
C HIS A 55 4.65 5.18 2.91
N ILE A 56 4.12 4.47 1.91
CA ILE A 56 3.66 3.09 2.06
C ILE A 56 4.85 2.19 2.40
N ILE A 57 5.96 2.32 1.66
CA ILE A 57 7.18 1.52 1.89
C ILE A 57 7.76 1.82 3.27
N THR A 58 7.91 3.09 3.65
CA THR A 58 8.45 3.44 4.96
C THR A 58 7.51 3.00 6.08
N SER A 59 6.20 3.12 5.90
CA SER A 59 5.22 2.64 6.88
C SER A 59 5.27 1.13 7.04
N ALA A 60 5.45 0.36 5.97
CA ALA A 60 5.62 -1.09 6.06
C ALA A 60 6.85 -1.46 6.92
N LEU A 61 7.97 -0.76 6.71
CA LEU A 61 9.20 -0.96 7.48
C LEU A 61 9.06 -0.50 8.95
N GLU A 62 8.40 0.63 9.20
CA GLU A 62 8.11 1.11 10.55
C GLU A 62 7.18 0.13 11.29
N LEU A 63 6.17 -0.41 10.62
CA LEU A 63 5.25 -1.40 11.21
C LEU A 63 6.01 -2.68 11.57
N PHE A 64 6.89 -3.17 10.69
CA PHE A 64 7.75 -4.31 10.97
C PHE A 64 8.62 -4.08 12.22
N GLN A 65 9.17 -2.87 12.38
CA GLN A 65 10.02 -2.51 13.52
C GLN A 65 9.24 -2.24 14.81
N SER A 66 7.95 -1.90 14.73
CA SER A 66 7.10 -1.56 15.88
C SER A 66 6.90 -2.70 16.88
N GLY A 67 7.11 -3.95 16.44
CA GLY A 67 6.83 -5.14 17.22
C GLY A 67 5.35 -5.52 17.28
N LEU A 68 4.50 -4.97 16.39
CA LEU A 68 3.14 -5.44 16.18
C LEU A 68 3.14 -6.93 15.81
N GLN A 69 2.32 -7.71 16.50
CA GLN A 69 2.34 -9.17 16.37
C GLN A 69 1.33 -9.67 15.35
N PHE A 70 1.66 -10.77 14.67
CA PHE A 70 0.65 -11.51 13.93
C PHE A 70 -0.30 -12.22 14.90
N ARG A 71 -1.61 -12.08 14.68
CA ARG A 71 -2.68 -12.83 15.35
C ARG A 71 -3.83 -13.05 14.38
N THR A 72 -4.50 -14.19 14.53
CA THR A 72 -5.80 -14.38 13.88
C THR A 72 -6.81 -13.37 14.41
N PHE A 73 -7.92 -13.17 13.70
CA PHE A 73 -9.00 -12.29 14.20
C PHE A 73 -9.53 -12.70 15.58
N GLN A 74 -9.61 -14.00 15.85
CA GLN A 74 -10.09 -14.50 17.14
C GLN A 74 -9.16 -14.11 18.30
N GLU A 75 -7.86 -14.02 18.04
CA GLU A 75 -6.83 -13.74 19.04
C GLU A 75 -6.29 -12.30 18.97
N SER A 76 -6.88 -11.46 18.12
CA SER A 76 -6.42 -10.09 17.94
C SER A 76 -6.54 -9.29 19.24
N TYR A 77 -5.71 -8.28 19.40
CA TYR A 77 -5.75 -7.36 20.54
C TYR A 77 -5.20 -6.00 20.13
N CYS A 78 -5.64 -4.95 20.83
CA CYS A 78 -5.29 -3.56 20.56
C CYS A 78 -5.14 -2.76 21.85
N ASN A 79 -4.48 -1.60 21.78
CA ASN A 79 -4.39 -0.70 22.94
C ASN A 79 -5.79 -0.12 23.27
N PRO A 80 -6.37 -0.44 24.45
CA PRO A 80 -7.73 -0.01 24.80
C PRO A 80 -7.84 1.50 25.09
N GLU A 81 -6.72 2.21 25.14
CA GLU A 81 -6.70 3.68 25.22
C GLU A 81 -7.27 4.34 23.95
N PHE A 82 -7.12 3.69 22.80
CA PHE A 82 -7.49 4.24 21.48
C PHE A 82 -8.56 3.41 20.77
N TRP A 83 -8.60 2.10 21.02
CA TRP A 83 -9.37 1.17 20.21
C TRP A 83 -10.21 0.22 21.06
N GLN A 84 -11.45 -0.01 20.65
CA GLN A 84 -12.26 -1.12 21.10
C GLN A 84 -12.14 -2.29 20.11
N ARG A 85 -11.71 -3.45 20.60
CA ARG A 85 -11.75 -4.67 19.80
C ARG A 85 -13.20 -5.13 19.59
N THR A 86 -13.60 -5.32 18.35
CA THR A 86 -14.94 -5.82 17.98
C THR A 86 -15.03 -7.35 18.17
N PRO A 87 -16.25 -7.92 18.24
CA PRO A 87 -16.41 -9.38 18.31
C PRO A 87 -15.79 -10.15 17.15
N LEU A 88 -15.68 -9.51 15.98
CA LEU A 88 -15.04 -10.07 14.78
C LEU A 88 -13.52 -9.88 14.75
N GLY A 89 -12.93 -9.24 15.76
CA GLY A 89 -11.48 -9.05 15.87
C GLY A 89 -10.94 -7.80 15.20
N GLY A 90 -11.79 -6.92 14.67
CA GLY A 90 -11.40 -5.60 14.18
C GLY A 90 -11.19 -4.59 15.31
N PHE A 91 -10.57 -3.45 15.00
CA PHE A 91 -10.30 -2.37 15.96
C PHE A 91 -11.15 -1.16 15.61
N GLN A 92 -12.19 -0.92 16.40
CA GLN A 92 -13.05 0.26 16.29
C GLN A 92 -12.41 1.41 17.06
N LEU A 93 -12.20 2.54 16.41
CA LEU A 93 -11.70 3.74 17.06
C LEU A 93 -12.69 4.20 18.16
N LEU A 94 -12.17 4.56 19.33
CA LEU A 94 -13.00 5.08 20.41
C LEU A 94 -13.53 6.48 20.10
N PRO A 95 -14.73 6.83 20.61
CA PRO A 95 -15.29 8.17 20.42
C PRO A 95 -14.34 9.26 20.91
N ASN A 96 -14.24 10.35 20.14
CA ASN A 96 -13.43 11.54 20.43
C ASN A 96 -11.90 11.32 20.46
N VAL A 97 -11.42 10.12 20.12
CA VAL A 97 -9.99 9.88 19.89
C VAL A 97 -9.63 10.38 18.50
N PRO A 98 -8.61 11.26 18.33
CA PRO A 98 -8.16 11.67 17.01
C PRO A 98 -7.56 10.49 16.23
N PRO A 99 -8.05 10.17 15.02
CA PRO A 99 -7.51 9.10 14.18
C PRO A 99 -5.98 9.16 13.99
N SER A 100 -5.43 10.36 13.79
CA SER A 100 -4.00 10.59 13.60
C SER A 100 -3.17 10.13 14.80
N VAL A 101 -3.69 10.30 16.02
CA VAL A 101 -3.03 9.88 17.27
C VAL A 101 -3.12 8.36 17.42
N ALA A 102 -4.30 7.79 17.21
CA ALA A 102 -4.53 6.35 17.33
C ALA A 102 -3.72 5.53 16.32
N ILE A 103 -3.62 6.00 15.07
CA ILE A 103 -2.78 5.36 14.05
C ILE A 103 -1.30 5.44 14.44
N ARG A 104 -0.80 6.62 14.85
CA ARG A 104 0.61 6.75 15.28
C ARG A 104 0.94 5.89 16.51
N ASP A 105 -0.03 5.68 17.41
CA ASP A 105 0.16 4.81 18.57
C ASP A 105 0.50 3.36 18.17
N ILE A 106 -0.09 2.86 17.09
CA ILE A 106 0.21 1.51 16.58
C ILE A 106 1.70 1.36 16.25
N PHE A 107 2.30 2.34 15.60
CA PHE A 107 3.71 2.31 15.22
C PHE A 107 4.65 2.54 16.41
N LYS A 108 4.22 3.37 17.38
CA LYS A 108 5.01 3.68 18.57
C LYS A 108 4.97 2.56 19.62
N ASN A 109 3.81 1.94 19.78
CA ASN A 109 3.51 0.96 20.84
C ASN A 109 3.08 -0.38 20.24
N GLY A 110 3.68 -0.80 19.11
CA GLY A 110 3.26 -1.97 18.33
C GLY A 110 3.06 -3.24 19.14
N LYS A 111 3.87 -3.48 20.18
CA LYS A 111 3.71 -4.64 21.09
C LYS A 111 2.35 -4.71 21.81
N LYS A 112 1.61 -3.59 21.92
CA LYS A 112 0.23 -3.54 22.44
C LYS A 112 -0.82 -3.97 21.41
N TYR A 113 -0.39 -4.36 20.21
CA TYR A 113 -1.25 -4.73 19.09
C TYR A 113 -0.87 -6.09 18.54
N GLY A 114 -1.89 -6.85 18.15
CA GLY A 114 -1.75 -8.07 17.38
C GLY A 114 -2.94 -8.27 16.46
N THR A 115 -2.72 -8.42 15.16
CA THR A 115 -3.80 -8.54 14.16
C THR A 115 -3.36 -9.33 12.93
N GLU A 116 -4.33 -9.58 12.05
CA GLU A 116 -4.20 -10.32 10.79
C GLU A 116 -3.44 -9.53 9.72
N CYS A 117 -2.97 -10.24 8.69
CA CYS A 117 -2.22 -9.63 7.59
C CYS A 117 -3.03 -8.56 6.84
N ALA A 118 -4.32 -8.81 6.61
CA ALA A 118 -5.21 -7.87 5.92
C ALA A 118 -5.35 -6.54 6.67
N THR A 119 -5.55 -6.59 8.00
CA THR A 119 -5.63 -5.39 8.84
C THR A 119 -4.33 -4.60 8.84
N ALA A 120 -3.18 -5.29 8.85
CA ALA A 120 -1.87 -4.65 8.84
C ALA A 120 -1.64 -3.82 7.56
N MET A 121 -2.11 -4.29 6.40
CA MET A 121 -2.00 -3.53 5.14
C MET A 121 -2.81 -2.22 5.19
N ILE A 122 -4.00 -2.25 5.80
CA ILE A 122 -4.86 -1.07 5.99
C ILE A 122 -4.17 -0.06 6.92
N ILE A 123 -3.57 -0.53 8.01
CA ILE A 123 -2.80 0.31 8.95
C ILE A 123 -1.65 1.04 8.23
N ILE A 124 -0.93 0.33 7.34
CA ILE A 124 0.14 0.91 6.51
C ILE A 124 -0.39 2.02 5.61
N PHE A 125 -1.52 1.78 4.93
CA PHE A 125 -2.14 2.77 4.06
C PHE A 125 -2.59 4.02 4.81
N TYR A 126 -3.23 3.87 5.97
CA TYR A 126 -3.60 5.01 6.81
C TYR A 126 -2.38 5.79 7.30
N LYS A 127 -1.33 5.11 7.72
CA LYS A 127 -0.08 5.78 8.13
C LYS A 127 0.57 6.53 6.97
N ALA A 128 0.53 5.97 5.77
CA ALA A 128 1.08 6.61 4.58
C ALA A 128 0.31 7.88 4.20
N LEU A 129 -1.03 7.84 4.21
CA LEU A 129 -1.86 9.02 3.99
C LEU A 129 -1.69 10.07 5.11
N LEU A 130 -1.55 9.63 6.36
CA LEU A 130 -1.28 10.53 7.49
C LEU A 130 0.05 11.29 7.35
N ALA A 131 1.02 10.76 6.60
CA ALA A 131 2.26 11.47 6.32
C ALA A 131 2.10 12.59 5.26
N LEU A 132 1.01 12.56 4.49
CA LEU A 132 0.73 13.50 3.39
C LEU A 132 -0.35 14.53 3.72
N TYR A 133 -1.16 14.27 4.73
CA TYR A 133 -2.24 15.16 5.16
C TYR A 133 -1.90 15.88 6.45
N ASP A 134 -2.45 17.07 6.61
CA ASP A 134 -2.50 17.72 7.92
C ASP A 134 -3.39 16.89 8.85
N ASP A 135 -3.01 16.83 10.13
CA ASP A 135 -3.74 16.08 11.16
C ASP A 135 -5.24 16.40 11.18
N GLN A 136 -5.62 17.67 11.01
CA GLN A 136 -7.01 18.10 11.00
C GLN A 136 -7.79 17.48 9.83
N ILE A 137 -7.21 17.46 8.64
CA ILE A 137 -7.81 16.86 7.45
C ILE A 137 -7.92 15.36 7.62
N PHE A 138 -6.83 14.70 8.06
CA PHE A 138 -6.84 13.26 8.30
C PHE A 138 -7.90 12.86 9.34
N ASN A 139 -7.98 13.59 10.46
CA ASN A 139 -8.96 13.32 11.52
C ASN A 139 -10.40 13.53 11.07
N HIS A 140 -10.63 14.48 10.15
CA HIS A 140 -11.95 14.71 9.59
C HIS A 140 -12.37 13.61 8.61
N LEU A 141 -11.47 13.23 7.69
CA LEU A 141 -11.74 12.21 6.67
C LEU A 141 -11.99 10.83 7.29
N PHE A 142 -11.26 10.51 8.36
CA PHE A 142 -11.24 9.17 8.92
C PHE A 142 -11.77 9.13 10.37
N ALA A 143 -12.79 9.94 10.68
CA ALA A 143 -13.25 10.13 12.06
C ALA A 143 -13.80 8.87 12.76
N ASN A 144 -14.24 7.85 11.99
CA ASN A 144 -14.92 6.66 12.50
C ASN A 144 -14.21 5.35 12.10
N LEU A 145 -12.87 5.34 12.15
CA LEU A 145 -12.07 4.21 11.69
C LEU A 145 -12.48 2.87 12.31
N LEU A 146 -12.61 1.87 11.44
CA LEU A 146 -12.65 0.46 11.80
C LEU A 146 -11.52 -0.26 11.05
N LEU A 147 -10.50 -0.70 11.77
CA LEU A 147 -9.42 -1.50 11.19
C LEU A 147 -9.83 -2.98 11.20
N TYR A 148 -10.12 -3.56 10.04
CA TYR A 148 -10.53 -4.96 9.94
C TYR A 148 -10.05 -5.65 8.65
N THR A 149 -10.77 -5.52 7.54
CA THR A 149 -10.32 -5.97 6.21
C THR A 149 -10.66 -4.92 5.17
N TRP A 150 -9.95 -4.91 4.05
CA TRP A 150 -10.10 -3.87 3.03
C TRP A 150 -11.50 -3.89 2.39
N ASP A 151 -12.19 -5.02 2.41
CA ASP A 151 -13.57 -5.15 1.89
C ASP A 151 -14.58 -4.29 2.67
N TYR A 152 -14.25 -3.93 3.93
CA TYR A 152 -15.08 -3.07 4.78
C TYR A 152 -14.57 -1.63 4.84
N ASP A 153 -13.46 -1.31 4.17
CA ASP A 153 -12.84 0.00 4.16
C ASP A 153 -13.09 0.70 2.82
N GLN A 154 -14.17 1.48 2.76
CA GLN A 154 -14.49 2.26 1.57
C GLN A 154 -13.74 3.60 1.53
N ASP A 155 -13.07 3.98 2.60
CA ASP A 155 -12.48 5.31 2.76
C ASP A 155 -11.12 5.39 2.06
N LEU A 156 -10.33 4.31 2.07
CA LEU A 156 -9.04 4.24 1.40
C LEU A 156 -9.10 4.24 -0.14
N LYS A 157 -10.29 4.11 -0.74
CA LYS A 157 -10.50 4.05 -2.21
C LYS A 157 -9.51 3.09 -2.90
N LEU A 158 -9.38 1.89 -2.34
CA LEU A 158 -8.50 0.86 -2.89
C LEU A 158 -9.07 0.35 -4.21
N VAL A 159 -8.18 0.22 -5.20
CA VAL A 159 -8.48 -0.32 -6.52
C VAL A 159 -7.58 -1.53 -6.73
N THR A 160 -8.20 -2.69 -6.93
CA THR A 160 -7.51 -3.92 -7.32
C THR A 160 -7.70 -4.13 -8.81
N LYS A 161 -6.61 -4.45 -9.50
CA LYS A 161 -6.63 -4.86 -10.90
C LYS A 161 -5.92 -6.20 -11.07
N THR A 162 -6.20 -6.84 -12.20
CA THR A 162 -5.56 -8.07 -12.64
C THR A 162 -4.57 -7.74 -13.77
N GLY A 163 -3.32 -8.16 -13.60
CA GLY A 163 -2.24 -7.93 -14.55
C GLY A 163 -1.56 -6.56 -14.44
N GLY A 164 -0.50 -6.41 -15.23
CA GLY A 164 0.39 -5.26 -15.21
C GLY A 164 1.65 -5.50 -14.39
N ASP A 165 2.56 -4.53 -14.47
CA ASP A 165 3.85 -4.59 -13.80
C ASP A 165 3.76 -4.02 -12.38
N ILE A 166 4.42 -4.70 -11.43
CA ILE A 166 4.46 -4.29 -10.02
C ILE A 166 5.42 -3.11 -9.86
N VAL A 167 4.99 -2.08 -9.12
CA VAL A 167 5.77 -0.90 -8.79
C VAL A 167 5.96 -0.84 -7.27
N PRO A 168 7.12 -0.37 -6.74
CA PRO A 168 7.28 -0.22 -5.30
C PRO A 168 6.13 0.57 -4.66
N GLY A 169 5.67 0.11 -3.50
CA GLY A 169 4.47 0.57 -2.80
C GLY A 169 3.17 -0.15 -3.17
N ASP A 170 3.18 -1.04 -4.18
CA ASP A 170 2.01 -1.85 -4.53
C ASP A 170 1.73 -2.92 -3.46
N LEU A 171 0.45 -3.14 -3.15
CA LEU A 171 -0.01 -4.30 -2.40
C LEU A 171 -0.27 -5.46 -3.37
N VAL A 172 0.38 -6.59 -3.12
CA VAL A 172 0.27 -7.82 -3.92
C VAL A 172 -0.18 -8.99 -3.05
N TYR A 173 -0.59 -10.07 -3.71
CA TYR A 173 -1.04 -11.28 -3.02
C TYR A 173 -0.30 -12.52 -3.51
N PHE A 174 0.28 -13.27 -2.57
CA PHE A 174 0.80 -14.61 -2.79
C PHE A 174 -0.28 -15.61 -2.44
N LYS A 175 -0.63 -16.50 -3.38
CA LYS A 175 -1.64 -17.54 -3.16
C LYS A 175 -0.98 -18.86 -2.81
N ASN A 176 -1.52 -19.56 -1.81
CA ASN A 176 -1.18 -20.94 -1.48
C ASN A 176 -2.37 -21.87 -1.80
N PRO A 177 -2.47 -22.40 -3.03
CA PRO A 177 -3.69 -23.05 -3.51
C PRO A 177 -3.99 -24.40 -2.85
N GLN A 178 -2.99 -25.03 -2.22
CA GLN A 178 -3.12 -26.34 -1.58
C GLN A 178 -2.74 -26.27 -0.09
N VAL A 179 -3.11 -25.17 0.58
CA VAL A 179 -2.93 -24.98 2.03
C VAL A 179 -3.55 -26.11 2.84
N ASN A 180 -2.94 -26.46 3.97
CA ASN A 180 -3.52 -27.36 4.95
C ASN A 180 -4.75 -26.70 5.61
N PRO A 181 -5.95 -27.31 5.56
CA PRO A 181 -7.16 -26.74 6.17
C PRO A 181 -7.07 -26.50 7.67
N ALA A 182 -6.17 -27.21 8.37
CA ALA A 182 -5.91 -26.98 9.80
C ALA A 182 -5.12 -25.70 10.10
N SER A 183 -4.54 -25.06 9.07
CA SER A 183 -3.76 -23.83 9.15
C SER A 183 -4.15 -22.88 8.02
N VAL A 184 -5.44 -22.61 7.90
CA VAL A 184 -6.06 -21.85 6.80
C VAL A 184 -5.55 -20.41 6.70
N GLU A 185 -5.00 -19.85 7.78
CA GLU A 185 -4.33 -18.55 7.78
C GLU A 185 -3.16 -18.49 6.80
N TRP A 186 -2.57 -19.63 6.43
CA TRP A 186 -1.50 -19.74 5.42
C TRP A 186 -2.00 -19.95 3.99
N GLN A 187 -3.30 -19.68 3.72
CA GLN A 187 -3.88 -19.79 2.36
C GLN A 187 -3.29 -18.77 1.37
N GLY A 188 -2.59 -17.76 1.88
CA GLY A 188 -1.81 -16.82 1.11
C GLY A 188 -1.20 -15.76 2.00
N GLU A 189 -0.55 -14.78 1.39
CA GLU A 189 0.09 -13.67 2.09
C GLU A 189 -0.16 -12.38 1.31
N ASN A 190 -0.69 -11.37 2.01
CA ASN A 190 -0.73 -10.00 1.52
C ASN A 190 0.62 -9.34 1.77
N ALA A 191 1.21 -8.70 0.76
CA ALA A 191 2.52 -8.09 0.91
C ALA A 191 2.66 -6.75 0.20
N ILE A 192 3.36 -5.81 0.83
CA ILE A 192 3.80 -4.57 0.19
C ILE A 192 5.10 -4.84 -0.56
N TYR A 193 5.14 -4.55 -1.86
CA TYR A 193 6.38 -4.58 -2.61
C TYR A 193 7.26 -3.38 -2.26
N LEU A 194 8.45 -3.64 -1.71
CA LEU A 194 9.36 -2.61 -1.22
C LEU A 194 10.31 -2.09 -2.30
N GLY A 195 10.32 -2.74 -3.47
CA GLY A 195 11.38 -2.58 -4.47
C GLY A 195 12.55 -3.52 -4.22
N ASN A 196 13.49 -3.55 -5.18
CA ASN A 196 14.71 -4.36 -5.10
C ASN A 196 14.45 -5.84 -4.75
N PHE A 197 13.37 -6.42 -5.29
CA PHE A 197 12.95 -7.81 -5.08
C PHE A 197 12.44 -8.16 -3.67
N PHE A 198 12.30 -7.18 -2.77
CA PHE A 198 11.81 -7.41 -1.41
C PHE A 198 10.34 -7.07 -1.23
N PHE A 199 9.70 -7.81 -0.32
CA PHE A 199 8.31 -7.69 0.04
C PHE A 199 8.21 -7.69 1.57
N TYR A 200 7.29 -6.90 2.11
CA TYR A 200 6.88 -7.01 3.51
C TYR A 200 5.51 -7.67 3.60
N GLY A 201 5.44 -8.84 4.20
CA GLY A 201 4.19 -9.50 4.60
C GLY A 201 4.08 -9.54 6.13
N HIS A 202 2.91 -9.22 6.67
CA HIS A 202 2.71 -9.19 8.12
C HIS A 202 2.55 -10.62 8.67
N GLY A 203 3.56 -11.08 9.40
CA GLY A 203 3.68 -12.45 9.90
C GLY A 203 4.88 -13.21 9.29
N VAL A 204 5.26 -12.87 8.05
CA VAL A 204 6.45 -13.45 7.38
C VAL A 204 7.66 -12.51 7.37
N GLY A 205 7.45 -11.21 7.59
CA GLY A 205 8.49 -10.19 7.64
C GLY A 205 8.93 -9.68 6.26
N VAL A 206 10.16 -9.15 6.20
CA VAL A 206 10.77 -8.68 4.94
C VAL A 206 11.49 -9.86 4.26
N GLN A 207 11.00 -10.25 3.09
CA GLN A 207 11.42 -11.46 2.38
C GLN A 207 11.49 -11.22 0.87
N THR A 208 12.21 -12.08 0.15
CA THR A 208 12.08 -12.16 -1.32
C THR A 208 10.84 -12.95 -1.73
N LYS A 209 10.46 -12.84 -3.00
CA LYS A 209 9.35 -13.63 -3.59
C LYS A 209 9.52 -15.13 -3.34
N GLU A 210 10.73 -15.65 -3.57
CA GLU A 210 11.06 -17.07 -3.43
C GLU A 210 10.96 -17.53 -1.97
N GLN A 211 11.37 -16.68 -1.02
CA GLN A 211 11.27 -16.96 0.41
C GLN A 211 9.81 -17.00 0.88
N ILE A 212 8.95 -16.08 0.43
CA ILE A 212 7.52 -16.12 0.74
C ILE A 212 6.88 -17.39 0.18
N ILE A 213 7.16 -17.73 -1.09
CA ILE A 213 6.67 -18.97 -1.71
C ILE A 213 7.12 -20.21 -0.93
N TYR A 214 8.38 -20.24 -0.49
CA TYR A 214 8.91 -21.32 0.33
C TYR A 214 8.14 -21.46 1.66
N LEU A 215 7.97 -20.37 2.41
CA LEU A 215 7.25 -20.36 3.70
C LEU A 215 5.79 -20.84 3.55
N LEU A 216 5.10 -20.42 2.48
CA LEU A 216 3.74 -20.87 2.20
C LEU A 216 3.69 -22.36 1.82
N ASN A 217 4.67 -22.83 1.04
CA ASN A 217 4.73 -24.22 0.60
C ASN A 217 4.91 -25.23 1.74
N GLU A 218 5.55 -24.81 2.84
CA GLU A 218 5.70 -25.61 4.07
C GLU A 218 4.38 -25.82 4.84
N ARG A 219 3.31 -25.11 4.46
CA ARG A 219 1.99 -25.13 5.12
C ARG A 219 0.92 -25.80 4.27
N ARG A 220 1.33 -26.59 3.28
CA ARG A 220 0.43 -27.31 2.37
C ARG A 220 0.01 -28.67 2.94
N ILE A 221 -1.04 -29.24 2.35
CA ILE A 221 -1.40 -30.63 2.58
C ILE A 221 -0.28 -31.59 2.13
N PRO A 222 -0.19 -32.81 2.71
CA PRO A 222 0.73 -33.84 2.21
C PRO A 222 0.54 -34.08 0.71
N TYR A 223 1.65 -34.27 -0.01
CA TYR A 223 1.68 -34.55 -1.45
C TYR A 223 1.15 -33.41 -2.36
N ALA A 224 1.09 -32.17 -1.85
CA ALA A 224 0.76 -31.00 -2.66
C ALA A 224 1.73 -30.79 -3.83
N PHE A 225 1.19 -30.70 -5.04
CA PHE A 225 1.95 -30.59 -6.30
C PHE A 225 1.85 -29.21 -6.96
N ILE A 226 0.97 -28.34 -6.48
CA ILE A 226 0.84 -26.95 -6.91
C ILE A 226 1.57 -26.08 -5.88
N SER A 227 2.62 -25.40 -6.33
CA SER A 227 3.36 -24.43 -5.50
C SER A 227 2.49 -23.20 -5.23
N ALA A 228 2.72 -22.56 -4.08
CA ALA A 228 2.36 -21.17 -3.89
C ALA A 228 3.01 -20.29 -4.97
N TYR A 229 2.36 -19.16 -5.29
CA TYR A 229 2.79 -18.26 -6.35
C TYR A 229 2.30 -16.83 -6.10
N LEU A 230 3.03 -15.86 -6.65
CA LEU A 230 2.59 -14.46 -6.70
C LEU A 230 1.47 -14.33 -7.75
N THR A 231 0.31 -13.88 -7.32
CA THR A 231 -0.82 -13.62 -8.24
C THR A 231 -0.55 -12.38 -9.09
N ASP A 232 -1.39 -12.18 -10.10
CA ASP A 232 -1.43 -10.97 -10.91
C ASP A 232 -2.34 -9.88 -10.32
N PHE A 233 -2.76 -10.02 -9.06
CA PHE A 233 -3.54 -9.01 -8.36
C PHE A 233 -2.64 -7.91 -7.81
N ILE A 234 -2.91 -6.68 -8.23
CA ILE A 234 -2.23 -5.48 -7.77
C ILE A 234 -3.27 -4.53 -7.19
N THR A 235 -3.13 -4.21 -5.91
CA THR A 235 -3.99 -3.27 -5.18
C THR A 235 -3.23 -1.97 -4.91
N ARG A 236 -3.85 -0.84 -5.23
CA ARG A 236 -3.31 0.51 -5.02
C ARG A 236 -4.40 1.41 -4.42
N ILE A 237 -3.99 2.43 -3.68
CA ILE A 237 -4.86 3.57 -3.35
C ILE A 237 -5.12 4.35 -4.65
N ASP A 238 -6.36 4.80 -4.90
CA ASP A 238 -6.64 5.76 -5.98
C ASP A 238 -6.03 7.13 -5.61
N SER A 239 -4.78 7.34 -6.04
CA SER A 239 -4.01 8.54 -5.75
C SER A 239 -4.64 9.81 -6.34
N ARG A 240 -5.44 9.70 -7.41
CA ARG A 240 -6.16 10.83 -8.00
C ARG A 240 -7.34 11.27 -7.13
N LEU A 241 -8.02 10.35 -6.46
CA LEU A 241 -9.06 10.73 -5.49
C LEU A 241 -8.42 11.27 -4.20
N MET A 242 -7.36 10.62 -3.71
CA MET A 242 -6.72 10.99 -2.45
C MET A 242 -5.92 12.29 -2.52
N SER A 243 -5.34 12.65 -3.67
CA SER A 243 -4.59 13.90 -3.83
C SER A 243 -5.46 15.15 -3.66
N GLN A 244 -6.79 15.04 -3.84
CA GLN A 244 -7.73 16.15 -3.69
C GLN A 244 -7.83 16.69 -2.27
N HIS A 245 -7.34 15.92 -1.29
CA HIS A 245 -7.36 16.27 0.12
C HIS A 245 -6.03 16.82 0.63
N THR A 246 -4.97 16.81 -0.18
CA THR A 246 -3.66 17.33 0.21
C THR A 246 -3.56 18.83 0.01
N SER A 247 -2.98 19.52 0.99
CA SER A 247 -2.51 20.90 0.82
C SER A 247 -1.26 20.92 -0.05
N VAL A 248 -1.24 21.76 -1.09
CA VAL A 248 -0.09 21.90 -2.02
C VAL A 248 1.22 22.19 -1.28
N ASN A 249 1.16 22.84 -0.12
CA ASN A 249 2.33 23.15 0.70
C ASN A 249 3.03 21.91 1.30
N ASN A 250 2.33 20.78 1.39
CA ASN A 250 2.87 19.54 1.96
C ASN A 250 3.61 18.70 0.91
N LEU A 251 3.48 19.02 -0.39
CA LEU A 251 4.16 18.33 -1.48
C LEU A 251 5.45 19.10 -1.85
N GLN A 252 6.55 18.81 -1.14
CA GLN A 252 7.83 19.50 -1.35
C GLN A 252 8.68 18.93 -2.49
N THR A 253 8.25 17.82 -3.10
CA THR A 253 9.02 17.15 -4.16
C THR A 253 9.05 17.95 -5.44
N THR A 254 10.25 18.24 -5.93
CA THR A 254 10.44 18.93 -7.22
C THR A 254 10.74 17.94 -8.34
N LEU A 255 9.87 17.90 -9.35
CA LEU A 255 10.07 17.12 -10.58
C LEU A 255 10.34 18.05 -11.77
N LYS A 256 11.18 17.58 -12.70
CA LYS A 256 11.23 18.08 -14.07
C LYS A 256 10.77 17.00 -15.04
N PHE A 257 10.33 17.46 -16.20
CA PHE A 257 9.73 16.62 -17.23
C PHE A 257 10.48 16.80 -18.55
N ILE A 258 10.86 15.69 -19.16
CA ILE A 258 11.27 15.68 -20.58
C ILE A 258 10.02 15.30 -21.38
N PRO A 259 9.46 16.20 -22.20
CA PRO A 259 8.31 15.87 -23.03
C PRO A 259 8.70 14.86 -24.10
N ILE A 260 7.84 13.85 -24.30
CA ILE A 260 7.98 12.85 -25.37
C ILE A 260 6.97 13.16 -26.49
N ARG A 261 5.72 13.50 -26.12
CA ARG A 261 4.59 13.79 -27.03
C ARG A 261 3.52 14.58 -26.28
N ASP A 262 2.86 15.57 -26.90
CA ASP A 262 1.93 16.51 -26.21
C ASP A 262 0.44 16.37 -26.55
N ASP A 263 0.08 15.44 -27.42
CA ASP A 263 -1.26 15.28 -27.97
C ASP A 263 -1.87 13.88 -27.70
N ALA A 264 -1.43 13.20 -26.65
CA ALA A 264 -1.96 11.89 -26.27
C ALA A 264 -3.45 11.96 -25.94
N ILE A 265 -4.23 11.04 -26.51
CA ILE A 265 -5.61 10.78 -26.10
C ILE A 265 -5.60 9.54 -25.22
N VAL A 266 -5.81 9.75 -23.92
CA VAL A 266 -5.91 8.66 -22.95
C VAL A 266 -7.37 8.23 -22.82
N ALA A 267 -7.65 6.95 -23.03
CA ALA A 267 -8.95 6.34 -22.77
C ALA A 267 -8.80 5.18 -21.78
N THR A 268 -9.69 5.11 -20.80
CA THR A 268 -9.77 4.00 -19.84
C THR A 268 -11.09 3.28 -20.04
N VAL A 269 -11.02 1.97 -20.31
CA VAL A 269 -12.18 1.08 -20.39
C VAL A 269 -11.99 -0.04 -19.37
N GLY A 270 -12.84 -0.08 -18.35
CA GLY A 270 -12.64 -0.97 -17.20
C GLY A 270 -11.34 -0.63 -16.46
N HIS A 271 -10.44 -1.60 -16.36
CA HIS A 271 -9.12 -1.45 -15.72
C HIS A 271 -7.97 -1.21 -16.72
N THR A 272 -8.29 -1.09 -18.02
CA THR A 272 -7.28 -0.92 -19.08
C THR A 272 -7.25 0.51 -19.55
N THR A 273 -6.05 1.12 -19.54
CA THR A 273 -5.81 2.46 -20.07
C THR A 273 -4.96 2.37 -21.33
N THR A 274 -5.39 3.04 -22.40
CA THR A 274 -4.72 3.05 -23.70
C THR A 274 -4.49 4.48 -24.18
N ILE A 275 -3.40 4.68 -24.92
CA ILE A 275 -3.06 5.96 -25.56
C ILE A 275 -3.28 5.82 -27.06
N TYR A 276 -4.01 6.78 -27.63
CA TYR A 276 -4.12 7.01 -29.08
C TYR A 276 -3.34 8.25 -29.44
#